data_AF-A0A959X0W2-F1
#
_entry.id   AF-A0A959X0W2-F1
#
_cell.length_a   1.000
_cell.length_b   1.000
_cell.length_c   1.000
_cell.angle_alpha   90.00
_cell.angle_beta   90.00
_cell.angle_gamma   90.00
#
_symmetry.space_group_name_H-M   'P 1'
#
loop_
_entity.id
_entity.type
_entity.pdbx_description
1 polymer ?
#
loop_
_entity_poly.entity_id
_entity_poly.type
_entity_poly.pdbx_seq_one_letter_code
_entity_poly.pdbx_strand_id
1 'polypeptide(L)'
;MLPAWLDPAVIIHTLGNGALWGVAAILVIECAIFPVLPGDSLLFTVGMFIAMNPPSITFGALPAWAVLGISLVILSLAAVLGNVIGYSVGAKVGHALFKPREGFWGRIFDPKYVVATHAFFDRHGPRALVLARFVPLIRTFVTLIAGASGMD
;
A
#
# COMPACT_ATOMS: atom_id res chain seq x y z
N MET A 1 15.46 -19.75 34.64
CA MET A 1 14.35 -19.75 33.67
C MET A 1 13.98 -18.29 33.44
N LEU A 2 14.34 -17.72 32.29
CA LEU A 2 14.02 -16.33 31.98
C LEU A 2 12.48 -16.18 31.83
N PRO A 3 11.89 -15.03 32.19
CA PRO A 3 10.47 -14.78 31.97
C PRO A 3 10.14 -14.90 30.47
N ALA A 4 8.98 -15.46 30.10
CA ALA A 4 8.61 -15.76 28.71
C ALA A 4 8.61 -14.54 27.74
N TRP A 5 8.56 -13.32 28.29
CA TRP A 5 8.62 -12.04 27.57
C TRP A 5 10.05 -11.50 27.40
N LEU A 6 11.03 -12.12 28.07
CA LEU A 6 12.47 -11.81 27.97
C LEU A 6 13.26 -12.96 27.32
N ASP A 7 12.57 -14.01 26.86
CA ASP A 7 13.18 -15.12 26.15
C ASP A 7 13.57 -14.65 24.73
N PRO A 8 14.86 -14.68 24.36
CA PRO A 8 15.32 -14.26 23.04
C PRO A 8 14.60 -15.01 21.92
N ALA A 9 14.21 -16.26 22.13
CA ALA A 9 13.45 -17.04 21.15
C ALA A 9 12.06 -16.44 20.92
N VAL A 10 11.35 -16.03 21.98
CA VAL A 10 10.02 -15.40 21.88
C VAL A 10 10.13 -14.01 21.27
N ILE A 11 11.16 -13.24 21.63
CA ILE A 11 11.43 -11.93 21.04
C ILE A 11 11.76 -12.08 19.55
N ILE A 12 12.61 -13.03 19.15
CA ILE A 12 12.96 -13.27 17.74
C ILE A 12 11.76 -13.79 16.94
N HIS A 13 10.91 -14.66 17.52
CA HIS A 13 9.66 -15.12 16.89
C HIS A 13 8.60 -14.00 16.78
N THR A 14 8.51 -13.11 17.78
CA THR A 14 7.59 -11.97 17.76
C THR A 14 8.10 -10.80 16.92
N LEU A 15 9.41 -10.57 16.84
CA LEU A 15 10.03 -9.61 15.91
C LEU A 15 9.98 -10.12 14.47
N GLY A 16 10.09 -11.45 14.29
CA GLY A 16 9.97 -12.15 13.02
C GLY A 16 8.58 -12.03 12.40
N ASN A 17 7.54 -12.50 13.10
CA ASN A 17 6.16 -12.30 12.64
C ASN A 17 5.73 -10.82 12.74
N GLY A 18 6.30 -10.06 13.67
CA GLY A 18 6.11 -8.61 13.78
C GLY A 18 6.65 -7.84 12.57
N ALA A 19 7.70 -8.33 11.92
CA ALA A 19 8.21 -7.76 10.68
C ALA A 19 7.16 -7.86 9.56
N LEU A 20 6.41 -8.97 9.48
CA LEU A 20 5.32 -9.09 8.51
C LEU A 20 4.23 -8.06 8.76
N TRP A 21 3.83 -7.83 10.02
CA TRP A 21 2.85 -6.81 10.36
C TRP A 21 3.37 -5.39 10.10
N GLY A 22 4.65 -5.14 10.37
CA GLY A 22 5.30 -3.87 10.04
C GLY A 22 5.33 -3.60 8.54
N VAL A 23 5.66 -4.60 7.74
CA VAL A 23 5.62 -4.52 6.26
C VAL A 23 4.19 -4.32 5.75
N ALA A 24 3.22 -5.05 6.31
CA ALA A 24 1.81 -4.86 5.97
C ALA A 24 1.33 -3.43 6.28
N ALA A 25 1.70 -2.87 7.44
CA ALA A 25 1.38 -1.49 7.80
C ALA A 25 2.03 -0.48 6.85
N ILE A 26 3.31 -0.68 6.51
CA ILE A 26 4.02 0.15 5.53
C ILE A 26 3.33 0.11 4.17
N LEU A 27 2.95 -1.07 3.68
CA LEU A 27 2.23 -1.24 2.40
C LEU A 27 0.89 -0.51 2.41
N VAL A 28 0.13 -0.58 3.52
CA VAL A 28 -1.12 0.17 3.65
C VAL A 28 -0.85 1.66 3.54
N ILE A 29 0.17 2.18 4.23
CA ILE A 29 0.51 3.61 4.23
C ILE A 29 0.97 4.07 2.84
N GLU A 30 1.80 3.28 2.18
CA GLU A 30 2.31 3.56 0.83
C GLU A 30 1.18 3.62 -0.20
N CYS A 31 0.29 2.62 -0.18
CA CYS A 31 -0.86 2.56 -1.09
C CYS A 31 -1.92 3.62 -0.77
N ALA A 32 -2.01 4.07 0.49
CA ALA A 32 -3.02 5.04 0.91
C ALA A 32 -2.63 6.48 0.59
N ILE A 33 -1.42 6.93 0.97
CA ILE A 33 -1.10 8.36 1.01
C ILE A 33 0.35 8.68 0.61
N PHE A 34 1.32 7.78 0.84
CA PHE A 34 2.74 8.15 0.81
C PHE A 34 3.56 7.36 -0.24
N PRO A 35 3.78 7.91 -1.44
CA PRO A 35 4.43 7.20 -2.56
C PRO A 35 5.91 6.84 -2.37
N VAL A 36 6.54 7.32 -1.31
CA VAL A 36 8.01 7.32 -1.15
C VAL A 36 8.48 6.15 -0.27
N LEU A 37 7.58 5.31 0.24
CA LEU A 37 7.97 4.12 1.00
C LEU A 37 8.41 2.98 0.06
N PRO A 38 9.43 2.18 0.42
CA PRO A 38 9.97 1.12 -0.44
C PRO A 38 9.22 -0.21 -0.28
N GLY A 39 7.92 -0.28 -0.57
CA GLY A 39 7.09 -1.48 -0.38
C GLY A 39 7.54 -2.68 -1.20
N ASP A 40 7.92 -2.48 -2.46
CA ASP A 40 8.36 -3.58 -3.34
C ASP A 40 9.63 -4.28 -2.79
N SER A 41 10.56 -3.50 -2.24
CA SER A 41 11.77 -4.04 -1.57
C SER A 41 11.43 -4.77 -0.27
N LEU A 42 10.42 -4.31 0.46
CA LEU A 42 9.94 -4.96 1.69
C LEU A 42 9.23 -6.29 1.39
N LEU A 43 8.43 -6.35 0.33
CA LEU A 43 7.83 -7.60 -0.16
C LEU A 43 8.90 -8.63 -0.50
N PHE A 44 9.96 -8.21 -1.20
CA PHE A 44 11.10 -9.08 -1.49
C PHE A 44 11.81 -9.57 -0.21
N THR A 45 12.02 -8.66 0.74
CA THR A 45 12.66 -8.97 2.03
C THR A 45 11.84 -9.97 2.84
N VAL A 46 10.51 -9.86 2.85
CA VAL A 46 9.62 -10.84 3.49
C VAL A 46 9.79 -12.22 2.86
N GLY A 47 9.80 -12.32 1.53
CA GLY A 47 10.03 -13.59 0.84
C GLY A 47 11.40 -14.21 1.18
N MET A 48 12.44 -13.37 1.24
CA MET A 48 13.78 -13.80 1.67
C MET A 48 13.77 -14.35 3.10
N PHE A 49 13.16 -13.63 4.04
CA PHE A 49 13.10 -14.04 5.45
C PHE A 49 12.29 -15.31 5.72
N ILE A 50 11.33 -15.64 4.84
CA ILE A 50 10.62 -16.92 4.87
C ILE A 50 11.48 -18.06 4.32
N ALA A 51 12.34 -17.79 3.33
CA ALA A 51 13.18 -18.79 2.68
C ALA A 51 14.55 -19.01 3.37
N MET A 52 14.95 -18.13 4.29
CA MET A 52 16.21 -18.24 5.04
C MET A 52 16.21 -19.43 6.01
N ASN A 53 17.41 -19.94 6.33
CA ASN A 53 17.63 -20.99 7.34
C ASN A 53 18.60 -20.50 8.43
N PRO A 54 18.15 -20.34 9.69
CA PRO A 54 16.78 -20.54 10.18
C PRO A 54 15.80 -19.45 9.69
N PRO A 55 14.52 -19.78 9.46
CA PRO A 55 13.54 -18.81 8.98
C PRO A 55 13.17 -17.81 10.07
N SER A 56 13.22 -16.52 9.74
CA SER A 56 12.87 -15.44 10.67
C SER A 56 11.36 -15.26 10.79
N ILE A 57 10.60 -15.53 9.72
CA ILE A 57 9.14 -15.46 9.71
C ILE A 57 8.59 -16.89 9.78
N THR A 58 7.91 -17.23 10.86
CA THR A 58 7.40 -18.59 11.10
C THR A 58 6.02 -18.56 11.73
N PHE A 59 5.07 -19.27 11.12
CA PHE A 59 3.74 -19.49 11.69
C PHE A 59 3.69 -20.88 12.33
N GLY A 60 4.21 -21.01 13.55
CA GLY A 60 4.29 -22.32 14.22
C GLY A 60 5.17 -23.32 13.45
N ALA A 61 4.81 -24.61 13.51
CA ALA A 61 5.52 -25.70 12.83
C ALA A 61 5.11 -25.88 11.35
N LEU A 62 4.64 -24.82 10.70
CA LEU A 62 4.21 -24.87 9.31
C LEU A 62 5.41 -24.89 8.35
N PRO A 63 5.31 -25.60 7.22
CA PRO A 63 6.36 -25.59 6.20
C PRO A 63 6.45 -24.21 5.51
N ALA A 64 7.64 -23.87 5.00
CA ALA A 64 7.92 -22.55 4.42
C ALA A 64 6.95 -22.13 3.30
N TRP A 65 6.46 -23.08 2.49
CA TRP A 65 5.47 -22.80 1.44
C TRP A 65 4.12 -22.34 2.00
N ALA A 66 3.71 -22.86 3.15
CA ALA A 66 2.46 -22.48 3.79
C ALA A 66 2.59 -21.09 4.44
N VAL A 67 3.73 -20.81 5.06
CA VAL A 67 4.08 -19.47 5.59
C VAL A 67 4.04 -18.43 4.47
N LEU A 68 4.65 -18.73 3.33
CA LEU A 68 4.61 -17.87 2.13
C LEU A 68 3.17 -17.60 1.68
N GLY A 69 2.34 -18.65 1.58
CA GLY A 69 0.93 -18.51 1.20
C GLY A 69 0.14 -17.59 2.12
N ILE A 70 0.31 -17.74 3.44
CA ILE A 70 -0.34 -16.88 4.44
C ILE A 70 0.15 -15.44 4.31
N SER A 71 1.47 -15.23 4.20
CA SER A 71 2.05 -13.90 4.03
C SER A 71 1.53 -13.22 2.75
N LEU A 72 1.42 -13.93 1.64
CA LEU A 72 0.86 -13.39 0.40
C LEU A 72 -0.60 -12.93 0.58
N VAL A 73 -1.42 -13.72 1.28
CA VAL A 73 -2.81 -13.34 1.55
C VAL A 73 -2.86 -12.07 2.42
N ILE A 74 -2.10 -12.03 3.51
CA ILE A 74 -2.06 -10.86 4.42
C ILE A 74 -1.60 -9.60 3.67
N LEU A 75 -0.50 -9.70 2.91
CA LEU A 75 0.06 -8.57 2.17
C LEU A 75 -0.86 -8.11 1.03
N SER A 76 -1.56 -9.05 0.38
CA SER A 76 -2.56 -8.71 -0.64
C SER A 76 -3.75 -7.97 -0.03
N LEU A 77 -4.25 -8.45 1.12
CA LEU A 77 -5.33 -7.77 1.85
C LEU A 77 -4.88 -6.37 2.32
N ALA A 78 -3.66 -6.25 2.82
CA ALA A 78 -3.06 -4.97 3.20
C ALA A 78 -2.98 -4.00 2.02
N ALA A 79 -2.54 -4.46 0.85
CA ALA A 79 -2.48 -3.64 -0.37
C ALA A 79 -3.87 -3.22 -0.85
N VAL A 80 -4.86 -4.13 -0.84
CA VAL A 80 -6.25 -3.79 -1.18
C VAL A 80 -6.82 -2.76 -0.21
N LEU A 81 -6.60 -2.95 1.09
CA LEU A 81 -7.06 -2.02 2.12
C LEU A 81 -6.42 -0.63 1.94
N GLY A 82 -5.12 -0.57 1.69
CA GLY A 82 -4.42 0.68 1.39
C GLY A 82 -5.00 1.41 0.18
N ASN A 83 -5.31 0.67 -0.91
CA ASN A 83 -5.95 1.25 -2.09
C ASN A 83 -7.36 1.79 -1.80
N VAL A 84 -8.16 1.09 -1.00
CA VAL A 84 -9.51 1.55 -0.59
C VAL A 84 -9.43 2.80 0.27
N ILE A 85 -8.47 2.85 1.20
CA ILE A 85 -8.21 4.05 2.02
C ILE A 85 -7.77 5.20 1.11
N GLY A 86 -6.84 4.97 0.19
CA GLY A 86 -6.37 5.96 -0.78
C GLY A 86 -7.48 6.52 -1.65
N TYR A 87 -8.38 5.66 -2.15
CA TYR A 87 -9.59 6.10 -2.86
C TYR A 87 -10.50 6.94 -1.97
N SER A 88 -10.75 6.51 -0.74
CA SER A 88 -11.63 7.22 0.20
C SER A 88 -11.06 8.59 0.60
N VAL A 89 -9.75 8.66 0.82
CA VAL A 89 -9.03 9.93 1.04
C VAL A 89 -9.11 10.78 -0.22
N GLY A 90 -8.91 10.20 -1.40
CA GLY A 90 -9.08 10.85 -2.69
C GLY A 90 -10.46 11.47 -2.86
N ALA A 91 -11.52 10.71 -2.59
CA ALA A 91 -12.91 11.16 -2.68
C ALA A 91 -13.23 12.30 -1.69
N LYS A 92 -12.77 12.18 -0.44
CA LYS A 92 -12.93 13.24 0.57
C LYS A 92 -12.16 14.51 0.21
N VAL A 93 -10.93 14.35 -0.29
CA VAL A 93 -10.07 15.46 -0.72
C VAL A 93 -10.59 16.06 -2.02
N GLY A 94 -11.18 15.27 -2.93
CA GLY A 94 -11.81 15.72 -4.18
C GLY A 94 -12.84 16.82 -3.96
N HIS A 95 -13.76 16.62 -3.01
CA HIS A 95 -14.71 17.65 -2.59
C HIS A 95 -14.04 18.94 -2.06
N ALA A 96 -12.86 18.84 -1.44
CA ALA A 96 -12.09 20.00 -0.98
C ALA A 96 -11.23 20.65 -2.08
N LEU A 97 -10.85 19.89 -3.12
CA LEU A 97 -10.07 20.36 -4.28
C LEU A 97 -10.90 21.18 -5.28
N PHE A 98 -12.23 21.04 -5.27
CA PHE A 98 -13.14 21.93 -6.00
C PHE A 98 -13.18 23.35 -5.41
N LYS A 99 -12.58 23.61 -4.24
CA LYS A 99 -12.40 24.97 -3.72
C LYS A 99 -11.05 25.53 -4.17
N PRO A 100 -11.01 26.69 -4.85
CA PRO A 100 -9.77 27.34 -5.23
C PRO A 100 -8.89 27.57 -3.99
N ARG A 101 -7.62 27.16 -4.05
CA ARG A 101 -6.66 27.38 -2.97
C ARG A 101 -5.38 28.00 -3.54
N GLU A 102 -4.87 29.04 -2.89
CA GLU A 102 -3.64 29.70 -3.31
C GLU A 102 -2.40 28.98 -2.74
N GLY A 103 -1.33 28.84 -3.55
CA GLY A 103 -0.04 28.23 -3.16
C GLY A 103 0.43 27.08 -4.08
N PHE A 104 1.58 26.47 -3.75
CA PHE A 104 2.19 25.34 -4.50
C PHE A 104 1.23 24.15 -4.68
N TRP A 105 0.44 23.86 -3.65
CA TRP A 105 -0.61 22.82 -3.67
C TRP A 105 -1.79 23.15 -4.60
N GLY A 106 -2.16 24.43 -4.77
CA GLY A 106 -3.21 24.85 -5.70
C GLY A 106 -2.81 24.76 -7.18
N ARG A 107 -1.50 24.80 -7.48
CA ARG A 107 -0.96 24.64 -8.84
C ARG A 107 -0.91 23.19 -9.30
N ILE A 108 -0.71 22.25 -8.37
CA ILE A 108 -0.71 20.79 -8.62
C ILE A 108 -2.14 20.25 -8.69
N PHE A 109 -3.05 20.76 -7.86
CA PHE A 109 -4.46 20.38 -7.85
C PHE A 109 -5.38 21.47 -8.41
N ASP A 110 -4.94 22.13 -9.49
CA ASP A 110 -5.75 23.14 -10.17
C ASP A 110 -7.02 22.45 -10.75
N PRO A 111 -8.23 22.99 -10.53
CA PRO A 111 -9.48 22.43 -11.04
C PRO A 111 -9.44 22.06 -12.53
N LYS A 112 -8.66 22.78 -13.34
CA LYS A 112 -8.46 22.45 -14.76
C LYS A 112 -7.88 21.05 -14.98
N TYR A 113 -6.95 20.61 -14.13
CA TYR A 113 -6.35 19.28 -14.23
C TYR A 113 -7.31 18.20 -13.75
N VAL A 114 -8.13 18.50 -12.74
CA VAL A 114 -9.19 17.59 -12.27
C VAL A 114 -10.21 17.34 -13.38
N VAL A 115 -10.70 18.40 -14.04
CA VAL A 115 -11.64 18.29 -15.17
C VAL A 115 -11.01 17.54 -16.35
N ALA A 116 -9.76 17.85 -16.71
CA ALA A 116 -9.05 17.14 -17.78
C ALA A 116 -8.86 15.65 -17.46
N THR A 117 -8.58 15.33 -16.20
CA THR A 117 -8.42 13.96 -15.73
C THR A 117 -9.75 13.20 -15.73
N HIS A 118 -10.85 13.86 -15.34
CA HIS A 118 -12.18 13.28 -15.42
C HIS A 118 -12.58 12.97 -16.87
N ALA A 119 -12.38 13.92 -17.79
CA ALA A 119 -12.62 13.69 -19.23
C ALA A 119 -11.70 12.60 -19.83
N PHE A 120 -10.46 12.48 -19.34
CA PHE A 120 -9.54 11.42 -19.75
C PHE A 120 -10.03 10.04 -19.27
N PHE A 121 -10.49 9.94 -18.03
CA PHE A 121 -11.06 8.72 -17.47
C PHE A 121 -12.39 8.35 -18.10
N ASP A 122 -13.26 9.30 -18.42
CA ASP A 122 -14.54 9.05 -19.09
C ASP A 122 -14.31 8.46 -20.51
N ARG A 123 -13.24 8.91 -21.19
CA ARG A 123 -12.88 8.44 -22.52
C ARG A 123 -12.15 7.09 -22.56
N HIS A 124 -11.32 6.78 -21.56
CA HIS A 124 -10.46 5.58 -21.56
C HIS A 124 -10.88 4.51 -20.54
N GLY A 125 -11.74 4.88 -19.59
CA GLY A 125 -12.35 4.02 -18.60
C GLY A 125 -11.34 3.19 -17.78
N PRO A 126 -11.69 1.94 -17.43
CA PRO A 126 -10.86 1.08 -16.60
C PRO A 126 -9.48 0.75 -17.20
N ARG A 127 -9.31 0.89 -18.53
CA ARG A 127 -8.04 0.60 -19.21
C ARG A 127 -6.96 1.62 -18.82
N ALA A 128 -7.33 2.88 -18.63
CA ALA A 128 -6.42 3.92 -18.16
C ALA A 128 -5.89 3.61 -16.75
N LEU A 129 -6.76 3.15 -15.84
CA LEU A 129 -6.40 2.72 -14.50
C LEU A 129 -5.36 1.58 -14.52
N VAL A 130 -5.56 0.58 -15.38
CA VAL A 130 -4.62 -0.54 -15.53
C VAL A 130 -3.29 -0.07 -16.09
N LEU A 131 -3.31 0.77 -17.14
CA LEU A 131 -2.07 1.29 -17.76
C LEU A 131 -1.28 2.19 -16.81
N ALA A 132 -1.96 3.01 -16.01
CA ALA A 132 -1.31 3.92 -15.07
C ALA A 132 -0.56 3.19 -13.94
N ARG A 133 -0.91 1.93 -13.63
CA ARG A 133 -0.17 1.09 -12.68
C ARG A 133 1.23 0.70 -13.15
N PHE A 134 1.50 0.75 -14.46
CA PHE A 134 2.82 0.44 -15.01
C PHE A 134 3.80 1.61 -14.92
N VAL A 135 3.32 2.82 -14.60
CA VAL A 135 4.18 3.99 -14.39
C VAL A 135 4.38 4.17 -12.88
N PRO A 136 5.60 3.97 -12.34
CA PRO A 136 5.84 3.87 -10.90
C PRO A 136 5.32 5.06 -10.09
N LEU A 137 5.58 6.28 -10.58
CA LEU A 137 5.13 7.50 -9.92
C LEU A 137 3.62 7.69 -10.03
N ILE A 138 2.99 7.26 -11.13
CA ILE A 138 1.55 7.47 -11.34
C ILE A 138 0.76 6.44 -10.53
N ARG A 139 1.20 5.18 -10.47
CA ARG A 139 0.55 4.04 -9.79
C ARG A 139 0.02 4.37 -8.40
N THR A 140 0.80 5.09 -7.59
CA THR A 140 0.46 5.46 -6.21
C THR A 140 -0.56 6.60 -6.12
N PHE A 141 -0.64 7.46 -7.14
CA PHE A 141 -1.65 8.51 -7.23
C PHE A 141 -2.93 8.06 -7.93
N VAL A 142 -2.91 6.96 -8.69
CA VAL A 142 -4.09 6.48 -9.44
C VAL A 142 -5.33 6.34 -8.57
N THR A 143 -5.22 5.71 -7.39
CA THR A 143 -6.35 5.49 -6.48
C THR A 143 -6.87 6.80 -5.88
N LEU A 144 -5.95 7.70 -5.51
CA LEU A 144 -6.26 9.03 -5.00
C LEU A 144 -7.00 9.87 -6.06
N ILE A 145 -6.49 9.88 -7.29
CA ILE A 145 -7.08 10.61 -8.41
C ILE A 145 -8.42 10.01 -8.82
N ALA A 146 -8.54 8.68 -8.87
CA ALA A 146 -9.80 8.00 -9.15
C ALA A 146 -10.88 8.37 -8.11
N GLY A 147 -10.50 8.41 -6.83
CA GLY A 147 -11.38 8.90 -5.77
C GLY A 147 -11.72 10.37 -5.92
N ALA A 148 -10.72 11.23 -6.16
CA ALA A 148 -10.92 12.68 -6.28
C ALA A 148 -11.75 13.09 -7.49
N SER A 149 -11.70 12.30 -8.56
CA SER A 149 -12.50 12.50 -9.77
C SER A 149 -13.91 11.92 -9.65
N GLY A 150 -14.26 11.23 -8.55
CA GLY A 150 -15.61 10.67 -8.38
C GLY A 150 -15.95 9.62 -9.45
N MET A 151 -14.97 8.81 -9.84
CA MET A 151 -15.25 7.66 -10.70
C MET A 151 -16.08 6.64 -9.91
N ASP A 152 -17.32 6.43 -10.38
CA ASP A 152 -18.26 5.37 -9.96
C ASP A 152 -18.17 4.15 -10.88
#